data_AF-A0A538TZ93-F1
#
_entry.id   AF-A0A538TZ93-F1
#
_cell.length_a   1.000
_cell.length_b   1.000
_cell.length_c   1.000
_cell.angle_alpha   90.00
_cell.angle_beta   90.00
_cell.angle_gamma   90.00
#
_symmetry.space_group_name_H-M   'P 1'
#
loop_
_entity.id
_entity.type
_entity.pdbx_description
1 polymer ?
#
loop_
_entity_poly.entity_id
_entity_poly.type
_entity_poly.pdbx_seq_one_letter_code
_entity_poly.pdbx_strand_id
1 'polypeptide(L)'
;MPLWSPRFAMSAALVVFVAGGAFAATREDQIVQLKRMQTQILIREPAERLGSFEARQKKHRHGEASKTGSASARRGGVDRLMGERWRRLDQPTDLEMAERAAGLRSGTSGRTSIDRISGLSSIETPPNRLMNNPTGEPDGSCQSEVSIATHDTNLVATWNDGIGIYGQPTSPTNDTQGFGYSTNGGLTWTDGGAVPNDGTFVWSSDPVVVVNDETGAFYYCALIDSTDANGDVSNTKNGIAVIKGTFTGSSFSWGAPVHVRMFPNTSNLIDKQWMAVDPLTGNLYLTFSNFTIVGGVTTSNSIQFMRSVNDGQTWSAPITLSAGSDAGLVQGSRPAVGPTGEIYTVWHAIGRSDPSDPGRNSPYGRDFL
;
A
#
# COMPACT_ATOMS: atom_id res chain seq x y z
N MET A 1 -25.94 -31.07 26.83
CA MET A 1 -25.82 -29.71 26.28
C MET A 1 -24.34 -29.45 25.99
N PRO A 2 -23.86 -29.56 24.75
CA PRO A 2 -22.45 -29.30 24.46
C PRO A 2 -22.25 -27.83 24.05
N LEU A 3 -21.31 -27.20 24.74
CA LEU A 3 -20.77 -25.86 24.47
C LEU A 3 -20.02 -25.86 23.13
N TRP A 4 -20.36 -24.90 22.27
CA TRP A 4 -19.65 -24.65 21.00
C TRP A 4 -18.61 -23.54 21.19
N SER A 5 -17.44 -23.72 20.55
CA SER A 5 -16.28 -22.82 20.62
C SER A 5 -16.46 -21.53 19.81
N PRO A 6 -15.74 -20.42 20.13
CA PRO A 6 -15.97 -19.08 19.55
C PRO A 6 -15.56 -18.90 18.07
N ARG A 7 -15.18 -19.97 17.36
CA ARG A 7 -14.62 -19.90 16.00
C ARG A 7 -15.65 -19.75 14.87
N PHE A 8 -16.95 -19.73 15.19
CA PHE A 8 -18.01 -19.69 14.18
C PHE A 8 -18.77 -18.36 14.06
N ALA A 9 -18.44 -17.35 14.88
CA ALA A 9 -19.16 -16.07 14.87
C ALA A 9 -18.60 -15.00 13.91
N MET A 10 -17.44 -15.23 13.28
CA MET A 10 -16.76 -14.21 12.45
C MET A 10 -16.78 -14.48 10.93
N SER A 11 -17.75 -15.25 10.42
CA SER A 11 -17.89 -15.46 8.97
C SER A 11 -19.33 -15.31 8.45
N ALA A 12 -20.17 -14.56 9.15
CA ALA A 12 -21.55 -14.31 8.73
C ALA A 12 -21.99 -12.86 9.00
N ALA A 13 -21.27 -11.89 8.43
CA ALA A 13 -21.75 -10.51 8.31
C ALA A 13 -21.80 -10.10 6.82
N LEU A 14 -22.55 -10.87 6.04
CA LEU A 14 -23.09 -10.45 4.75
C LEU A 14 -24.56 -10.87 4.73
N VAL A 15 -25.44 -9.92 4.42
CA VAL A 15 -26.88 -10.03 4.08
C VAL A 15 -27.91 -9.74 5.21
N VAL A 16 -28.52 -8.54 5.07
CA VAL A 16 -29.89 -8.08 5.41
C VAL A 16 -30.21 -7.63 6.84
N PHE A 17 -30.54 -6.33 6.98
CA PHE A 17 -31.84 -5.90 7.51
C PHE A 17 -32.31 -4.58 6.86
N VAL A 18 -33.39 -4.68 6.07
CA VAL A 18 -34.34 -3.58 5.85
C VAL A 18 -35.47 -3.80 6.85
N ALA A 19 -35.59 -2.93 7.84
CA ALA A 19 -36.83 -2.71 8.58
C ALA A 19 -36.81 -1.31 9.23
N GLY A 20 -37.69 -0.44 8.71
CA GLY A 20 -38.30 0.74 9.33
C GLY A 20 -37.57 1.56 10.40
N GLY A 21 -37.33 2.83 10.07
CA GLY A 21 -37.51 3.95 11.02
C GLY A 21 -36.26 4.46 11.73
N ALA A 22 -35.50 5.33 11.05
CA ALA A 22 -34.67 6.45 11.57
C ALA A 22 -33.49 6.67 10.60
N PHE A 23 -33.80 7.20 9.41
CA PHE A 23 -32.85 7.33 8.30
C PHE A 23 -32.16 8.70 8.30
N ALA A 24 -31.20 8.91 9.20
CA ALA A 24 -30.21 9.99 9.02
C ALA A 24 -28.87 9.62 9.69
N ALA A 25 -28.88 9.27 10.97
CA ALA A 25 -27.66 8.93 11.72
C ALA A 25 -27.04 7.57 11.32
N THR A 26 -27.86 6.62 10.85
CA THR A 26 -27.44 5.25 10.53
C THR A 26 -26.56 5.11 9.28
N ARG A 27 -26.42 6.14 8.44
CA ARG A 27 -25.63 6.08 7.19
C ARG A 27 -24.21 6.63 7.32
N GLU A 28 -24.01 7.67 8.13
CA GLU A 28 -22.67 8.22 8.40
C GLU A 28 -21.85 7.26 9.27
N ASP A 29 -22.47 6.67 10.30
CA ASP A 29 -21.84 5.68 11.16
C ASP A 29 -21.34 4.44 10.39
N GLN A 30 -22.03 4.03 9.33
CA GLN A 30 -21.64 2.89 8.49
C GLN A 30 -20.40 3.18 7.64
N ILE A 31 -20.27 4.39 7.10
CA ILE A 31 -19.09 4.82 6.34
C ILE A 31 -17.90 4.99 7.28
N VAL A 32 -18.11 5.58 8.45
CA VAL A 32 -17.09 5.71 9.50
C VAL A 32 -16.65 4.34 10.00
N GLN A 33 -17.57 3.38 10.16
CA GLN A 33 -17.23 2.00 10.52
C GLN A 33 -16.46 1.29 9.41
N LEU A 34 -16.79 1.49 8.14
CA LEU A 34 -16.05 0.93 7.01
C LEU A 34 -14.61 1.45 6.95
N LYS A 35 -14.42 2.77 7.10
CA LYS A 35 -13.09 3.37 7.17
C LYS A 35 -12.30 2.90 8.37
N ARG A 36 -12.92 2.87 9.56
CA ARG A 36 -12.28 2.33 10.77
C ARG A 36 -11.93 0.85 10.64
N MET A 37 -12.78 0.06 9.99
CA MET A 37 -12.50 -1.36 9.71
C MET A 37 -11.36 -1.51 8.71
N GLN A 38 -11.34 -0.74 7.63
CA GLN A 38 -10.26 -0.72 6.64
C GLN A 38 -8.92 -0.36 7.31
N THR A 39 -8.89 0.69 8.12
CA THR A 39 -7.72 1.07 8.93
C THR A 39 -7.32 -0.02 9.92
N GLN A 40 -8.27 -0.66 10.61
CA GLN A 40 -7.98 -1.74 11.55
C GLN A 40 -7.49 -3.03 10.87
N ILE A 41 -7.98 -3.34 9.67
CA ILE A 41 -7.54 -4.47 8.85
C ILE A 41 -6.11 -4.22 8.35
N LEU A 42 -5.83 -3.01 7.84
CA LEU A 42 -4.50 -2.58 7.41
C LEU A 42 -3.44 -2.68 8.52
N ILE A 43 -3.83 -2.43 9.77
CA ILE A 43 -2.93 -2.45 10.94
C ILE A 43 -2.77 -3.86 11.52
N ARG A 44 -3.82 -4.69 11.48
CA ARG A 44 -3.78 -6.05 12.03
C ARG A 44 -3.11 -7.06 11.10
N GLU A 45 -3.27 -6.94 9.79
CA GLU A 45 -2.69 -7.90 8.84
C GLU A 45 -1.15 -8.03 8.97
N PRO A 46 -0.36 -6.94 9.07
CA PRO A 46 1.09 -7.03 9.27
C PRO A 46 1.45 -7.66 10.63
N ALA A 47 0.75 -7.30 11.70
CA ALA A 47 1.00 -7.80 13.05
C ALA A 47 0.68 -9.30 13.19
N GLU A 48 -0.41 -9.77 12.57
CA GLU A 48 -0.80 -11.18 12.56
C GLU A 48 0.10 -12.02 11.63
N ARG A 49 0.53 -11.46 10.48
CA ARG A 49 1.52 -12.09 9.61
C ARG A 49 2.89 -12.19 10.30
N LEU A 50 3.33 -11.17 11.02
CA LEU A 50 4.57 -11.21 11.80
C LEU A 50 4.50 -12.26 12.92
N GLY A 51 3.41 -12.27 13.71
CA GLY A 51 3.23 -13.25 14.78
C GLY A 51 3.15 -14.69 14.28
N SER A 52 2.53 -14.92 13.12
CA SER A 52 2.48 -16.25 12.50
C SER A 52 3.83 -16.70 11.89
N PHE A 53 4.61 -15.76 11.34
CA PHE A 53 5.99 -16.01 10.90
C PHE A 53 6.93 -16.33 12.07
N GLU A 54 6.87 -15.56 13.16
CA GLU A 54 7.65 -15.80 14.38
C GLU A 54 7.28 -17.12 15.06
N ALA A 55 5.99 -17.47 15.08
CA ALA A 55 5.52 -18.76 15.59
C ALA A 55 6.01 -19.92 14.71
N ARG A 56 6.09 -19.73 13.39
CA ARG A 56 6.68 -20.71 12.45
C ARG A 56 8.19 -20.86 12.66
N GLN A 57 8.93 -19.77 12.83
CA GLN A 57 10.37 -19.83 13.14
C GLN A 57 10.66 -20.48 14.50
N LYS A 58 9.87 -20.19 15.54
CA LYS A 58 9.98 -20.86 16.85
C LYS A 58 9.69 -22.36 16.73
N LYS A 59 8.67 -22.76 15.96
CA LYS A 59 8.39 -24.18 15.67
C LYS A 59 9.51 -24.86 14.88
N HIS A 60 10.14 -24.16 13.94
CA HIS A 60 11.27 -24.70 13.17
C HIS A 60 12.51 -24.90 14.05
N ARG A 61 12.85 -23.93 14.91
CA ARG A 61 13.94 -24.04 15.89
C ARG A 61 13.71 -25.16 16.91
N HIS A 62 12.48 -25.33 17.40
CA HIS A 62 12.14 -26.47 18.28
C HIS A 62 12.10 -27.82 17.55
N GLY A 63 11.78 -27.83 16.25
CA GLY A 63 11.79 -29.03 15.42
C GLY A 63 13.21 -29.49 15.02
N GLU A 64 14.17 -28.58 14.91
CA GLU A 64 15.58 -28.93 14.70
C GLU A 64 16.23 -29.40 16.01
N ALA A 65 15.91 -28.77 17.14
CA ALA A 65 16.36 -29.22 18.46
C ALA A 65 15.80 -30.60 18.86
N SER A 66 14.63 -31.00 18.34
CA SER A 66 14.07 -32.34 18.59
C SER A 66 14.59 -33.42 17.64
N LYS A 67 15.11 -33.04 16.46
CA LYS A 67 15.69 -33.98 15.48
C LYS A 67 17.14 -34.37 15.79
N THR A 68 17.84 -33.64 16.66
CA THR A 68 19.17 -34.03 17.16
C THR A 68 19.11 -35.05 18.32
N GLY A 69 17.92 -35.49 18.73
CA GLY A 69 17.71 -36.31 19.93
C GLY A 69 17.21 -37.76 19.74
N SER A 70 16.94 -38.24 18.52
CA SER A 70 16.42 -39.62 18.36
C SER A 70 16.83 -40.30 17.05
N ALA A 71 18.11 -40.65 16.94
CA ALA A 71 18.55 -41.66 15.98
C ALA A 71 18.63 -43.03 16.68
N SER A 72 17.55 -43.83 16.61
CA SER A 72 17.61 -45.28 16.85
C SER A 72 16.31 -46.01 16.47
N ALA A 73 16.45 -46.96 15.53
CA ALA A 73 15.67 -48.20 15.36
C ALA A 73 14.26 -48.18 14.71
N ARG A 74 14.15 -48.57 13.42
CA ARG A 74 13.74 -49.92 12.90
C ARG A 74 13.12 -49.88 11.48
N ARG A 75 13.37 -50.95 10.74
CA ARG A 75 13.02 -51.26 9.33
C ARG A 75 11.65 -51.95 9.18
N GLY A 76 11.10 -51.86 7.95
CA GLY A 76 10.07 -52.74 7.32
C GLY A 76 8.76 -52.00 7.05
N GLY A 77 8.09 -52.00 5.88
CA GLY A 77 8.21 -52.68 4.59
C GLY A 77 6.79 -52.87 4.01
N VAL A 78 6.55 -52.37 2.77
CA VAL A 78 5.43 -52.64 1.80
C VAL A 78 3.99 -52.29 2.26
N ASP A 79 3.02 -51.77 1.48
CA ASP A 79 2.76 -51.82 0.03
C ASP A 79 1.78 -50.70 -0.44
N ARG A 80 1.69 -50.57 -1.77
CA ARG A 80 1.06 -49.58 -2.67
C ARG A 80 -0.38 -49.11 -2.38
N LEU A 81 -0.65 -47.86 -2.78
CA LEU A 81 -1.70 -47.50 -3.75
C LEU A 81 -1.29 -46.21 -4.51
N MET A 82 -1.16 -46.34 -5.84
CA MET A 82 -0.88 -45.27 -6.79
C MET A 82 -2.18 -44.54 -7.15
N GLY A 83 -2.14 -43.20 -7.21
CA GLY A 83 -3.22 -42.35 -7.73
C GLY A 83 -2.75 -40.91 -7.87
N GLU A 84 -2.31 -40.56 -9.08
CA GLU A 84 -2.16 -39.21 -9.64
C GLU A 84 -1.17 -38.24 -8.96
N ARG A 85 0.07 -38.28 -9.48
CA ARG A 85 1.10 -37.24 -9.32
C ARG A 85 0.58 -35.90 -9.85
N TRP A 86 0.26 -34.98 -8.94
CA TRP A 86 0.35 -33.56 -9.23
C TRP A 86 1.81 -33.25 -9.57
N ARG A 87 2.09 -32.93 -10.84
CA ARG A 87 3.35 -32.29 -11.23
C ARG A 87 3.46 -31.01 -10.41
N ARG A 88 4.43 -30.94 -9.51
CA ARG A 88 4.95 -29.66 -9.02
C ARG A 88 5.43 -28.91 -10.26
N LEU A 89 4.70 -27.89 -10.68
CA LEU A 89 5.28 -26.83 -11.48
C LEU A 89 6.23 -26.13 -10.53
N ASP A 90 7.50 -26.51 -10.58
CA ASP A 90 8.57 -25.76 -9.94
C ASP A 90 8.53 -24.36 -10.57
N GLN A 91 7.92 -23.41 -9.85
CA GLN A 91 8.02 -22.01 -10.23
C GLN A 91 9.48 -21.59 -9.96
N PRO A 92 10.16 -21.00 -10.95
CA PRO A 92 11.51 -20.50 -10.75
C PRO A 92 11.53 -19.49 -9.61
N THR A 93 12.55 -19.57 -8.78
CA THR A 93 12.78 -18.57 -7.72
C THR A 93 13.07 -17.20 -8.34
N ASP A 94 12.87 -16.12 -7.57
CA ASP A 94 13.13 -14.74 -8.03
C ASP A 94 14.57 -14.57 -8.57
N LEU A 95 15.52 -15.36 -8.07
CA LEU A 95 16.92 -15.41 -8.53
C LEU A 95 17.05 -16.00 -9.95
N GLU A 96 16.31 -17.07 -10.25
CA GLU A 96 16.32 -17.72 -11.57
C GLU A 96 15.59 -16.87 -12.63
N MET A 97 14.60 -16.07 -12.22
CA MET A 97 13.95 -15.08 -13.08
C MET A 97 14.89 -13.92 -13.43
N ALA A 98 15.72 -13.47 -12.47
CA ALA A 98 16.70 -12.41 -12.67
C ALA A 98 17.83 -12.82 -13.64
N GLU A 99 18.32 -14.06 -13.56
CA GLU A 99 19.34 -14.58 -14.49
C GLU A 99 18.80 -14.70 -15.92
N ARG A 100 17.53 -15.10 -16.08
CA ARG A 100 16.87 -15.14 -17.40
C ARG A 100 16.70 -13.76 -18.03
N ALA A 101 16.42 -12.73 -17.21
CA ALA A 101 16.34 -11.35 -17.67
C ALA A 101 17.71 -10.79 -18.11
N ALA A 102 18.79 -11.26 -17.51
CA ALA A 102 20.16 -10.89 -17.89
C ALA A 102 20.60 -11.50 -19.23
N GLY A 103 20.18 -12.74 -19.53
CA GLY A 103 20.53 -13.43 -20.78
C GLY A 103 19.96 -12.80 -22.07
N LEU A 104 18.88 -12.03 -21.97
CA LEU A 104 18.20 -11.40 -23.10
C LEU A 104 18.82 -10.08 -23.58
N ARG A 105 19.88 -9.57 -22.92
CA ARG A 105 20.48 -8.25 -23.22
C ARG A 105 21.81 -8.28 -23.97
N SER A 106 22.23 -9.41 -24.56
CA SER A 106 23.54 -9.51 -25.25
C SER A 106 23.55 -9.08 -26.72
N GLY A 107 22.79 -8.06 -27.10
CA GLY A 107 22.75 -7.62 -28.49
C GLY A 107 22.30 -6.19 -28.69
N THR A 108 23.16 -5.22 -28.38
CA THR A 108 23.52 -4.08 -29.25
C THR A 108 24.45 -3.12 -28.52
N SER A 109 25.49 -2.70 -29.23
CA SER A 109 26.54 -1.79 -28.79
C SER A 109 25.95 -0.40 -28.48
N GLY A 110 25.90 -0.05 -27.20
CA GLY A 110 25.70 1.30 -26.70
C GLY A 110 26.45 1.43 -25.38
N ARG A 111 27.31 2.44 -25.27
CA ARG A 111 28.05 2.77 -24.03
C ARG A 111 27.02 3.18 -22.96
N THR A 112 26.56 2.24 -22.14
CA THR A 112 25.59 2.50 -21.06
C THR A 112 25.94 1.71 -19.81
N SER A 113 26.02 2.42 -18.68
CA SER A 113 25.79 2.00 -17.28
C SER A 113 26.55 0.80 -16.66
N ILE A 114 27.23 -0.06 -17.42
CA ILE A 114 27.83 -1.30 -16.87
C ILE A 114 29.12 -1.04 -16.08
N ASP A 115 29.84 0.05 -16.33
CA ASP A 115 31.03 0.42 -15.55
C ASP A 115 30.72 0.90 -14.11
N ARG A 116 29.44 1.13 -13.76
CA ARG A 116 29.02 1.36 -12.35
C ARG A 116 28.70 0.05 -11.60
N ILE A 117 28.60 -1.08 -12.30
CA ILE A 117 28.15 -2.37 -11.75
C ILE A 117 29.32 -3.23 -11.25
N SER A 118 30.56 -2.92 -11.67
CA SER A 118 31.78 -3.65 -11.27
C SER A 118 32.20 -3.45 -9.80
N GLY A 119 31.50 -2.59 -9.03
CA GLY A 119 31.68 -2.42 -7.58
C GLY A 119 30.78 -3.30 -6.70
N LEU A 120 29.89 -4.12 -7.28
CA LEU A 120 28.87 -4.88 -6.52
C LEU A 120 29.41 -6.14 -5.81
N SER A 121 30.68 -6.50 -5.98
CA SER A 121 31.23 -7.73 -5.38
C SER A 121 31.48 -7.65 -3.87
N SER A 122 31.10 -6.55 -3.19
CA SER A 122 31.04 -6.50 -1.73
C SER A 122 30.04 -5.45 -1.21
N ILE A 123 28.82 -5.38 -1.74
CA ILE A 123 27.76 -4.69 -1.00
C ILE A 123 27.47 -5.54 0.24
N GLU A 124 28.07 -5.14 1.36
CA GLU A 124 27.61 -5.56 2.68
C GLU A 124 26.12 -5.23 2.76
N THR A 125 25.29 -6.19 3.17
CA THR A 125 23.86 -5.96 3.34
C THR A 125 23.68 -4.70 4.19
N PRO A 126 22.98 -3.66 3.69
CA PRO A 126 22.80 -2.44 4.46
C PRO A 126 22.25 -2.75 5.85
N PRO A 127 22.73 -2.09 6.91
CA PRO A 127 22.24 -2.35 8.25
C PRO A 127 20.73 -2.12 8.30
N ASN A 128 19.99 -3.02 8.96
CA ASN A 128 18.57 -2.79 9.23
C ASN A 128 18.45 -1.61 10.21
N ARG A 129 17.95 -0.47 9.72
CA ARG A 129 17.81 0.78 10.48
C ARG A 129 16.34 1.17 10.58
N LEU A 130 15.93 1.61 11.78
CA LEU A 130 14.63 2.25 11.96
C LEU A 130 14.62 3.59 11.21
N MET A 131 13.53 3.85 10.50
CA MET A 131 13.30 5.10 9.77
C MET A 131 12.58 6.15 10.64
N ASN A 132 11.77 5.69 11.60
CA ASN A 132 11.08 6.51 12.61
C ASN A 132 11.80 6.46 13.96
N ASN A 133 11.36 7.31 14.89
CA ASN A 133 11.77 7.33 16.28
C ASN A 133 10.57 6.97 17.18
N PRO A 134 10.43 5.71 17.62
CA PRO A 134 9.27 5.25 18.39
C PRO A 134 9.26 5.73 19.86
N THR A 135 10.19 6.61 20.24
CA THR A 135 10.32 7.06 21.63
C THR A 135 9.10 7.87 22.04
N GLY A 136 8.29 7.33 22.96
CA GLY A 136 7.10 8.00 23.48
C GLY A 136 5.83 7.73 22.66
N GLU A 137 5.90 6.89 21.62
CA GLU A 137 4.70 6.41 20.93
C GLU A 137 3.87 5.51 21.85
N PRO A 138 2.52 5.56 21.79
CA PRO A 138 1.65 4.71 22.60
C PRO A 138 1.74 3.25 22.13
N ASP A 139 1.48 2.33 23.07
CA ASP A 139 1.39 0.90 22.79
C ASP A 139 0.39 0.62 21.66
N GLY A 140 0.81 -0.14 20.66
CA GLY A 140 0.00 -0.49 19.50
C GLY A 140 0.18 0.43 18.29
N SER A 141 0.96 1.50 18.41
CA SER A 141 1.43 2.25 17.22
C SER A 141 2.25 1.34 16.32
N CYS A 142 1.92 1.33 15.03
CA CYS A 142 2.68 0.61 14.03
C CYS A 142 2.79 1.44 12.76
N GLN A 143 3.86 1.17 12.02
CA GLN A 143 4.12 1.78 10.73
C GLN A 143 3.75 0.78 9.62
N SER A 144 2.96 1.21 8.64
CA SER A 144 2.45 0.35 7.56
C SER A 144 2.39 1.08 6.22
N GLU A 145 2.22 0.32 5.13
CA GLU A 145 2.16 0.84 3.75
C GLU A 145 3.31 1.80 3.41
N VAL A 146 4.54 1.36 3.68
CA VAL A 146 5.74 2.18 3.51
C VAL A 146 5.99 2.45 2.02
N SER A 147 6.24 3.72 1.69
CA SER A 147 6.77 4.15 0.40
C SER A 147 8.13 4.81 0.60
N ILE A 148 9.05 4.63 -0.34
CA ILE A 148 10.41 5.17 -0.27
C ILE A 148 10.86 5.63 -1.66
N ALA A 149 11.51 6.79 -1.70
CA ALA A 149 12.13 7.34 -2.90
C ALA A 149 13.57 7.77 -2.59
N THR A 150 14.44 7.71 -3.59
CA THR A 150 15.88 7.90 -3.42
C THR A 150 16.46 8.72 -4.57
N HIS A 151 17.25 9.74 -4.25
CA HIS A 151 18.04 10.51 -5.22
C HIS A 151 19.45 10.71 -4.67
N ASP A 152 20.43 10.11 -5.34
CA ASP A 152 21.81 9.97 -4.83
C ASP A 152 21.85 9.36 -3.42
N THR A 153 22.36 10.10 -2.44
CA THR A 153 22.41 9.68 -1.02
C THR A 153 21.23 10.19 -0.20
N ASN A 154 20.30 10.93 -0.83
CA ASN A 154 19.13 11.48 -0.19
C ASN A 154 17.94 10.54 -0.35
N LEU A 155 17.30 10.17 0.76
CA LEU A 155 16.16 9.28 0.79
C LEU A 155 15.03 9.92 1.58
N VAL A 156 13.80 9.68 1.14
CA VAL A 156 12.58 10.01 1.89
C VAL A 156 11.72 8.76 1.93
N ALA A 157 11.29 8.39 3.13
CA ALA A 157 10.34 7.31 3.36
C ALA A 157 9.08 7.87 4.03
N THR A 158 7.92 7.32 3.69
CA THR A 158 6.62 7.73 4.20
C THR A 158 5.81 6.49 4.57
N TRP A 159 4.90 6.61 5.54
CA TRP A 159 4.15 5.48 6.09
C TRP A 159 2.84 5.94 6.74
N ASN A 160 1.89 5.01 6.84
CA ASN A 160 0.76 5.18 7.74
C ASN A 160 1.29 5.05 9.17
N ASP A 161 0.97 6.04 9.99
CA ASP A 161 1.46 6.22 11.34
C ASP A 161 0.39 5.97 12.38
N GLY A 162 0.57 4.87 13.12
CA GLY A 162 -0.32 4.46 14.20
C GLY A 162 -0.41 5.47 15.35
N ILE A 163 0.53 6.42 15.48
CA ILE A 163 0.43 7.51 16.46
C ILE A 163 -0.86 8.32 16.24
N GLY A 164 -1.22 8.63 14.99
CA GLY A 164 -2.44 9.38 14.66
C GLY A 164 -3.73 8.66 15.03
N ILE A 165 -3.66 7.35 15.30
CA ILE A 165 -4.81 6.47 15.56
C ILE A 165 -4.92 6.11 17.05
N TYR A 166 -3.79 5.90 17.72
CA TYR A 166 -3.73 5.40 19.10
C TYR A 166 -3.19 6.43 20.12
N GLY A 167 -2.64 7.55 19.65
CA GLY A 167 -1.96 8.56 20.48
C GLY A 167 -2.89 9.51 21.18
N GLN A 168 -2.96 9.38 22.51
CA GLN A 168 -2.97 10.56 23.38
C GLN A 168 -1.53 10.81 23.87
N PRO A 169 -1.03 12.05 23.84
CA PRO A 169 -1.72 13.21 23.25
C PRO A 169 -1.75 13.06 21.72
N THR A 170 -2.89 13.45 21.14
CA THR A 170 -3.14 13.42 19.70
C THR A 170 -1.97 13.99 18.93
N SER A 171 -1.65 13.39 17.78
CA SER A 171 -1.03 14.17 16.70
C SER A 171 -1.72 15.54 16.66
N PRO A 172 -0.98 16.68 16.66
CA PRO A 172 -1.59 18.01 16.69
C PRO A 172 -2.58 18.27 15.56
N THR A 173 -2.58 17.41 14.53
CA THR A 173 -3.26 17.59 13.26
C THR A 173 -4.22 16.45 12.89
N ASN A 174 -4.52 15.50 13.78
CA ASN A 174 -5.34 14.30 13.48
C ASN A 174 -4.83 13.45 12.28
N ASP A 175 -3.65 13.78 11.74
CA ASP A 175 -3.02 13.07 10.63
C ASP A 175 -2.56 11.68 11.09
N THR A 176 -2.72 10.70 10.20
CA THR A 176 -2.36 9.29 10.42
C THR A 176 -1.18 8.87 9.57
N GLN A 177 -0.32 9.80 9.17
CA GLN A 177 0.82 9.54 8.28
C GLN A 177 2.06 10.30 8.69
N GLY A 178 3.20 9.62 8.58
CA GLY A 178 4.51 10.14 8.97
C GLY A 178 5.53 10.00 7.85
N PHE A 179 6.67 10.67 8.03
CA PHE A 179 7.81 10.55 7.14
C PHE A 179 9.13 10.57 7.88
N GLY A 180 10.16 10.03 7.24
CA GLY A 180 11.54 10.13 7.66
C GLY A 180 12.45 10.36 6.47
N TYR A 181 13.64 10.90 6.72
CA TYR A 181 14.60 11.18 5.65
C TYR A 181 16.03 10.83 6.04
N SER A 182 16.85 10.60 5.02
CA SER A 182 18.27 10.31 5.15
C SER A 182 19.06 11.10 4.10
N THR A 183 20.31 11.43 4.42
CA THR A 183 21.24 12.14 3.51
C THR A 183 22.54 11.35 3.26
N ASN A 184 22.62 10.14 3.82
CA ASN A 184 23.80 9.29 3.77
C ASN A 184 23.47 7.86 3.31
N GLY A 185 22.55 7.72 2.36
CA GLY A 185 22.23 6.42 1.76
C GLY A 185 21.44 5.49 2.69
N GLY A 186 20.70 6.04 3.67
CA GLY A 186 19.93 5.25 4.63
C GLY A 186 20.73 4.70 5.80
N LEU A 187 22.00 5.11 5.98
CA LEU A 187 22.83 4.69 7.12
C LEU A 187 22.30 5.25 8.45
N THR A 188 21.79 6.48 8.43
CA THR A 188 21.06 7.11 9.53
C THR A 188 19.79 7.79 9.00
N TRP A 189 18.75 7.79 9.83
CA TRP A 189 17.46 8.40 9.51
C TRP A 189 17.10 9.48 10.53
N THR A 190 16.47 10.54 10.04
CA THR A 190 15.80 11.55 10.84
C THR A 190 14.31 11.34 10.69
N ASP A 191 13.63 11.13 11.81
CA ASP A 191 12.16 11.14 11.86
C ASP A 191 11.67 12.57 11.65
N GLY A 192 10.86 12.77 10.63
CA GLY A 192 10.28 14.05 10.24
C GLY A 192 8.93 14.34 10.89
N GLY A 193 8.33 13.36 11.58
CA GLY A 193 6.98 13.44 12.12
C GLY A 193 5.91 13.43 11.05
N ALA A 194 4.80 14.15 11.29
CA ALA A 194 3.69 14.23 10.34
C ALA A 194 4.04 15.05 9.09
N VAL A 195 3.49 14.67 7.95
CA VAL A 195 3.54 15.49 6.74
C VAL A 195 2.62 16.72 6.94
N PRO A 196 3.07 17.96 6.63
CA PRO A 196 2.24 19.15 6.82
C PRO A 196 0.93 19.12 6.01
N ASN A 197 -0.16 19.60 6.61
CA ASN A 197 -1.42 19.89 5.94
C ASN A 197 -1.74 21.41 6.04
N ASP A 198 -2.86 21.86 5.44
CA ASP A 198 -3.29 23.27 5.47
C ASP A 198 -4.47 23.54 6.42
N GLY A 199 -4.81 22.57 7.27
CA GLY A 199 -5.93 22.62 8.22
C GLY A 199 -7.31 22.36 7.61
N THR A 200 -7.43 22.23 6.28
CA THR A 200 -8.72 21.96 5.59
C THR A 200 -8.95 20.46 5.33
N PHE A 201 -7.93 19.65 5.59
CA PHE A 201 -7.97 18.19 5.50
C PHE A 201 -6.97 17.57 6.47
N VAL A 202 -7.12 16.27 6.69
CA VAL A 202 -6.08 15.41 7.30
C VAL A 202 -5.58 14.40 6.28
N TRP A 203 -4.30 14.05 6.38
CA TRP A 203 -3.70 12.90 5.70
C TRP A 203 -4.22 11.61 6.34
N SER A 204 -4.87 10.75 5.54
CA SER A 204 -5.66 9.63 6.07
C SER A 204 -5.09 8.24 5.79
N SER A 205 -4.59 7.95 4.59
CA SER A 205 -3.99 6.65 4.23
C SER A 205 -3.21 6.67 2.91
N ASP A 206 -2.54 5.56 2.60
CA ASP A 206 -1.89 5.25 1.32
C ASP A 206 -0.77 6.22 0.91
N PRO A 207 0.26 6.41 1.75
CA PRO A 207 1.31 7.37 1.47
C PRO A 207 2.18 6.87 0.32
N VAL A 208 2.40 7.72 -0.66
CA VAL A 208 3.28 7.44 -1.81
C VAL A 208 4.25 8.59 -1.96
N VAL A 209 5.54 8.30 -1.98
CA VAL A 209 6.59 9.28 -2.29
C VAL A 209 7.33 8.86 -3.55
N VAL A 210 7.54 9.80 -4.46
CA VAL A 210 8.38 9.65 -5.65
C VAL A 210 9.39 10.79 -5.73
N VAL A 211 10.40 10.62 -6.56
CA VAL A 211 11.43 11.64 -6.78
C VAL A 211 11.67 11.84 -8.27
N ASN A 212 11.86 13.08 -8.68
CA ASN A 212 12.31 13.41 -10.01
C ASN A 212 13.82 13.25 -10.06
N ASP A 213 14.29 12.22 -10.76
CA ASP A 213 15.71 11.84 -10.81
C ASP A 213 16.64 12.89 -11.45
N GLU A 214 16.11 13.84 -12.22
CA GLU A 214 16.91 14.91 -12.85
C GLU A 214 17.04 16.15 -11.95
N THR A 215 16.10 16.37 -11.05
CA THR A 215 16.04 17.58 -10.22
C THR A 215 16.23 17.34 -8.74
N GLY A 216 16.11 16.08 -8.29
CA GLY A 216 16.09 15.72 -6.87
C GLY A 216 14.86 16.23 -6.10
N ALA A 217 13.82 16.68 -6.80
CA ALA A 217 12.56 17.09 -6.18
C ALA A 217 11.71 15.87 -5.80
N PHE A 218 11.32 15.80 -4.53
CA PHE A 218 10.43 14.76 -4.02
C PHE A 218 8.97 15.23 -4.13
N TYR A 219 8.07 14.29 -4.39
CA TYR A 219 6.63 14.54 -4.42
C TYR A 219 5.96 13.45 -3.62
N TYR A 220 5.12 13.87 -2.69
CA TYR A 220 4.31 12.99 -1.89
C TYR A 220 2.85 13.14 -2.28
N CYS A 221 2.12 12.03 -2.38
CA CYS A 221 0.66 12.02 -2.46
C CYS A 221 0.07 11.03 -1.48
N ALA A 222 -1.09 11.36 -0.95
CA ALA A 222 -1.83 10.51 -0.04
C ALA A 222 -3.34 10.77 -0.11
N LEU A 223 -4.12 9.88 0.49
CA LEU A 223 -5.54 10.11 0.71
C LEU A 223 -5.72 11.20 1.75
N ILE A 224 -6.78 11.97 1.57
CA ILE A 224 -7.17 13.02 2.49
C ILE A 224 -8.64 12.91 2.84
N ASP A 225 -8.95 13.29 4.08
CA ASP A 225 -10.33 13.48 4.54
C ASP A 225 -10.55 14.93 4.97
N SER A 226 -11.69 15.51 4.59
CA SER A 226 -11.96 16.91 4.92
C SER A 226 -12.15 17.11 6.42
N THR A 227 -11.67 18.25 6.93
CA THR A 227 -11.90 18.66 8.31
C THR A 227 -13.12 19.57 8.46
N ASP A 228 -13.63 19.68 9.68
CA ASP A 228 -14.61 20.68 10.08
C ASP A 228 -13.93 21.99 10.54
N ALA A 229 -14.71 22.94 11.05
CA ALA A 229 -14.19 24.23 11.49
C ALA A 229 -13.25 24.14 12.73
N ASN A 230 -13.24 23.01 13.44
CA ASN A 230 -12.38 22.75 14.57
C ASN A 230 -11.11 21.98 14.18
N GLY A 231 -10.96 21.60 12.91
CA GLY A 231 -9.86 20.74 12.44
C GLY A 231 -10.10 19.24 12.66
N ASP A 232 -11.32 18.85 13.08
CA ASP A 232 -11.67 17.44 13.27
C ASP A 232 -12.15 16.83 11.96
N VAL A 233 -11.96 15.51 11.79
CA VAL A 233 -12.37 14.80 10.58
C VAL A 233 -13.89 14.90 10.40
N SER A 234 -14.32 15.66 9.38
CA SER A 234 -15.74 15.91 9.10
C SER A 234 -16.47 14.72 8.50
N ASN A 235 -15.74 13.73 7.94
CA ASN A 235 -16.29 12.58 7.23
C ASN A 235 -17.29 12.92 6.10
N THR A 236 -17.25 14.15 5.57
CA THR A 236 -18.15 14.59 4.49
C THR A 236 -17.57 14.41 3.10
N LYS A 237 -16.25 14.56 2.97
CA LYS A 237 -15.52 14.42 1.70
C LYS A 237 -14.22 13.65 1.90
N ASN A 238 -13.79 13.01 0.84
CA ASN A 238 -12.50 12.35 0.70
C ASN A 238 -11.83 12.81 -0.58
N GLY A 239 -10.53 12.58 -0.69
CA GLY A 239 -9.80 12.91 -1.89
C GLY A 239 -8.33 12.58 -1.85
N ILE A 240 -7.58 13.31 -2.68
CA ILE A 240 -6.13 13.18 -2.81
C ILE A 240 -5.52 14.58 -2.74
N ALA A 241 -4.43 14.71 -2.00
CA ALA A 241 -3.54 15.86 -2.06
C ALA A 241 -2.11 15.45 -2.41
N VAL A 242 -1.35 16.42 -2.90
CA VAL A 242 0.07 16.30 -3.24
C VAL A 242 0.86 17.41 -2.56
N ILE A 243 2.09 17.13 -2.15
CA ILE A 243 3.01 18.11 -1.59
C ILE A 243 4.42 17.86 -2.15
N LYS A 244 5.09 18.93 -2.57
CA LYS A 244 6.48 18.88 -3.04
C LYS A 244 7.43 18.99 -1.85
N GLY A 245 8.51 18.22 -1.87
CA GLY A 245 9.57 18.25 -0.86
C GLY A 245 10.95 18.39 -1.49
N THR A 246 11.86 19.03 -0.77
CA THR A 246 13.22 19.31 -1.25
C THR A 246 14.24 19.20 -0.13
N PHE A 247 15.45 18.75 -0.46
CA PHE A 247 16.60 18.86 0.42
C PHE A 247 17.25 20.23 0.30
N THR A 248 17.65 20.81 1.43
CA THR A 248 18.56 21.96 1.50
C THR A 248 19.71 21.59 2.44
N GLY A 249 20.87 21.30 1.86
CA GLY A 249 21.99 20.74 2.61
C GLY A 249 21.62 19.37 3.21
N SER A 250 21.74 19.24 4.54
CA SER A 250 21.43 18.01 5.27
C SER A 250 19.98 17.89 5.75
N SER A 251 19.13 18.87 5.43
CA SER A 251 17.75 18.96 5.94
C SER A 251 16.75 18.76 4.81
N PHE A 252 15.61 18.17 5.13
CA PHE A 252 14.49 18.01 4.21
C PHE A 252 13.30 18.86 4.66
N SER A 253 12.59 19.47 3.71
CA SER A 253 11.41 20.28 4.00
C SER A 253 10.34 20.07 2.94
N TRP A 254 9.08 20.01 3.39
CA TRP A 254 7.90 20.05 2.55
C TRP A 254 7.49 21.50 2.21
N GLY A 255 6.88 21.69 1.04
CA GLY A 255 6.25 22.93 0.61
C GLY A 255 4.82 23.08 1.13
N ALA A 256 3.95 23.72 0.33
CA ALA A 256 2.52 23.80 0.62
C ALA A 256 1.77 22.63 -0.05
N PRO A 257 0.80 22.00 0.64
CA PRO A 257 -0.01 20.95 0.04
C PRO A 257 -0.97 21.53 -1.01
N VAL A 258 -1.31 20.70 -2.00
CA VAL A 258 -2.23 21.03 -3.08
C VAL A 258 -3.28 19.94 -3.18
N HIS A 259 -4.55 20.35 -3.17
CA HIS A 259 -5.67 19.45 -3.45
C HIS A 259 -5.65 19.02 -4.92
N VAL A 260 -5.59 17.72 -5.17
CA VAL A 260 -5.69 17.15 -6.51
C VAL A 260 -7.16 16.98 -6.87
N ARG A 261 -7.91 16.31 -6.00
CA ARG A 261 -9.32 15.97 -6.21
C ARG A 261 -10.01 15.72 -4.89
N MET A 262 -11.27 16.15 -4.79
CA MET A 262 -12.14 15.89 -3.64
C MET A 262 -13.54 15.52 -4.13
N PHE A 263 -14.20 14.59 -3.44
CA PHE A 263 -15.60 14.23 -3.67
C PHE A 263 -16.39 14.11 -2.36
N PRO A 264 -17.71 14.38 -2.38
CA PRO A 264 -18.59 13.95 -1.32
C PRO A 264 -18.55 12.43 -1.12
N ASN A 265 -18.46 11.98 0.13
CA ASN A 265 -18.50 10.54 0.47
C ASN A 265 -19.82 9.87 0.05
N THR A 266 -20.86 10.66 -0.18
CA THR A 266 -22.17 10.19 -0.68
C THR A 266 -22.18 9.89 -2.17
N SER A 267 -21.21 10.37 -2.95
CA SER A 267 -21.12 10.15 -4.39
C SER A 267 -19.92 9.29 -4.78
N ASN A 268 -18.77 9.49 -4.15
CA ASN A 268 -17.55 8.78 -4.50
C ASN A 268 -16.67 8.53 -3.28
N LEU A 269 -15.98 7.39 -3.30
CA LEU A 269 -14.81 7.14 -2.47
C LEU A 269 -13.61 6.93 -3.39
N ILE A 270 -12.53 7.65 -3.14
CA ILE A 270 -11.25 7.45 -3.80
C ILE A 270 -10.37 6.61 -2.89
N ASP A 271 -9.62 5.70 -3.50
CA ASP A 271 -8.65 4.85 -2.79
C ASP A 271 -7.48 4.46 -3.69
N LYS A 272 -6.38 4.01 -3.09
CA LYS A 272 -5.19 3.48 -3.78
C LYS A 272 -4.66 4.42 -4.86
N GLN A 273 -4.49 5.69 -4.53
CA GLN A 273 -3.75 6.62 -5.38
C GLN A 273 -2.28 6.20 -5.47
N TRP A 274 -1.70 6.44 -6.64
CA TRP A 274 -0.29 6.27 -6.89
C TRP A 274 0.18 7.36 -7.83
N MET A 275 1.45 7.70 -7.73
CA MET A 275 2.07 8.77 -8.51
C MET A 275 3.34 8.27 -9.18
N ALA A 276 3.62 8.81 -10.36
CA ALA A 276 4.90 8.73 -11.03
C ALA A 276 5.29 10.13 -11.50
N VAL A 277 6.58 10.39 -11.59
CA VAL A 277 7.12 11.64 -12.14
C VAL A 277 7.95 11.31 -13.36
N ASP A 278 7.77 12.11 -14.41
CA ASP A 278 8.57 12.03 -15.62
C ASP A 278 9.86 12.86 -15.44
N PRO A 279 11.03 12.22 -15.37
CA PRO A 279 12.29 12.96 -15.22
C PRO A 279 12.57 13.88 -16.43
N LEU A 280 12.08 13.55 -17.62
CA LEU A 280 12.37 14.32 -18.84
C LEU A 280 11.62 15.65 -18.88
N THR A 281 10.42 15.69 -18.31
CA THR A 281 9.51 16.85 -18.42
C THR A 281 9.17 17.48 -17.08
N GLY A 282 9.37 16.78 -15.96
CA GLY A 282 8.86 17.16 -14.65
C GLY A 282 7.37 16.95 -14.47
N ASN A 283 6.66 16.36 -15.44
CA ASN A 283 5.24 16.09 -15.33
C ASN A 283 4.96 15.05 -14.24
N LEU A 284 3.88 15.25 -13.49
CA LEU A 284 3.38 14.27 -12.54
C LEU A 284 2.18 13.53 -13.14
N TYR A 285 2.17 12.22 -12.97
CA TYR A 285 1.12 11.32 -13.42
C TYR A 285 0.53 10.61 -12.21
N LEU A 286 -0.76 10.81 -11.99
CA LEU A 286 -1.45 10.28 -10.84
C LEU A 286 -2.59 9.39 -11.31
N THR A 287 -2.69 8.20 -10.70
CA THR A 287 -3.80 7.28 -10.94
C THR A 287 -4.42 6.87 -9.63
N PHE A 288 -5.72 6.58 -9.63
CA PHE A 288 -6.43 6.18 -8.42
C PHE A 288 -7.66 5.33 -8.77
N SER A 289 -8.13 4.59 -7.76
CA SER A 289 -9.39 3.85 -7.83
C SER A 289 -10.51 4.78 -7.41
N ASN A 290 -11.55 4.92 -8.24
CA ASN A 290 -12.72 5.75 -7.96
C ASN A 290 -13.96 4.87 -7.84
N PHE A 291 -14.47 4.73 -6.62
CA PHE A 291 -15.69 4.00 -6.29
C PHE A 291 -16.89 4.93 -6.38
N THR A 292 -17.94 4.51 -7.08
CA THR A 292 -19.20 5.26 -7.19
C THR A 292 -20.18 4.80 -6.12
N ILE A 293 -20.69 5.73 -5.34
CA ILE A 293 -21.61 5.51 -4.23
C ILE A 293 -23.02 5.94 -4.64
N VAL A 294 -24.00 5.06 -4.42
CA VAL A 294 -25.42 5.37 -4.57
C VAL A 294 -26.15 4.83 -3.35
N GLY A 295 -26.91 5.69 -2.66
CA GLY A 295 -27.65 5.28 -1.47
C GLY A 295 -26.76 4.82 -0.30
N GLY A 296 -25.47 5.18 -0.30
CA GLY A 296 -24.50 4.75 0.72
C GLY A 296 -23.81 3.42 0.42
N VAL A 297 -24.03 2.84 -0.76
CA VAL A 297 -23.42 1.57 -1.18
C VAL A 297 -22.55 1.80 -2.41
N THR A 298 -21.38 1.17 -2.43
CA THR A 298 -20.53 1.08 -3.62
C THR A 298 -21.24 0.29 -4.71
N THR A 299 -21.52 0.94 -5.83
CA THR A 299 -22.24 0.33 -6.97
C THR A 299 -21.33 0.00 -8.14
N SER A 300 -20.18 0.66 -8.22
CA SER A 300 -19.21 0.49 -9.31
C SER A 300 -17.87 1.10 -8.90
N ASN A 301 -16.83 0.84 -9.68
CA ASN A 301 -15.55 1.52 -9.59
C ASN A 301 -14.86 1.62 -10.96
N SER A 302 -13.81 2.44 -11.03
CA SER A 302 -13.04 2.68 -12.25
C SER A 302 -11.62 3.13 -11.90
N ILE A 303 -10.66 2.91 -12.81
CA ILE A 303 -9.31 3.48 -12.71
C ILE A 303 -9.29 4.84 -13.39
N GLN A 304 -8.90 5.87 -12.65
CA GLN A 304 -8.80 7.24 -13.13
C GLN A 304 -7.34 7.67 -13.26
N PHE A 305 -7.08 8.59 -14.18
CA PHE A 305 -5.79 9.22 -14.44
C PHE A 305 -5.92 10.74 -14.43
N MET A 306 -4.96 11.44 -13.82
CA MET A 306 -4.80 12.89 -13.86
C MET A 306 -3.33 13.24 -14.05
N ARG A 307 -3.05 14.36 -14.70
CA ARG A 307 -1.69 14.86 -14.95
C ARG A 307 -1.51 16.28 -14.43
N SER A 308 -0.35 16.55 -13.85
CA SER A 308 0.17 17.90 -13.63
C SER A 308 1.37 18.17 -14.53
N VAL A 309 1.49 19.41 -15.00
CA VAL A 309 2.61 19.91 -15.83
C VAL A 309 3.33 21.09 -15.18
N ASN A 310 3.09 21.31 -13.89
CA ASN A 310 3.58 22.46 -13.13
C ASN A 310 3.82 22.08 -11.66
N ASP A 311 4.63 21.05 -11.42
CA ASP A 311 5.04 20.63 -10.07
C ASP A 311 3.89 20.26 -9.12
N GLY A 312 2.78 19.75 -9.66
CA GLY A 312 1.63 19.34 -8.85
C GLY A 312 0.71 20.49 -8.44
N GLN A 313 0.94 21.71 -8.93
CA GLN A 313 0.16 22.89 -8.57
C GLN A 313 -1.25 22.89 -9.19
N THR A 314 -1.38 22.40 -10.42
CA THR A 314 -2.69 22.17 -11.04
C THR A 314 -2.72 20.83 -11.76
N TRP A 315 -3.93 20.28 -11.89
CA TRP A 315 -4.17 18.94 -12.44
C TRP A 315 -5.22 18.98 -13.54
N SER A 316 -5.06 18.10 -14.53
CA SER A 316 -6.02 17.91 -15.62
C SER A 316 -7.37 17.39 -15.10
N ALA A 317 -8.41 17.46 -15.94
CA ALA A 317 -9.61 16.67 -15.70
C ALA A 317 -9.26 15.16 -15.67
N PRO A 318 -9.98 14.34 -14.88
CA PRO A 318 -9.73 12.91 -14.81
C PRO A 318 -10.12 12.21 -16.12
N ILE A 319 -9.32 11.23 -16.51
CA ILE A 319 -9.57 10.33 -17.64
C ILE A 319 -9.72 8.91 -17.08
N THR A 320 -10.76 8.19 -17.50
CA THR A 320 -10.94 6.79 -17.13
C THR A 320 -10.07 5.89 -17.99
N LEU A 321 -9.18 5.12 -17.35
CA LEU A 321 -8.29 4.16 -18.02
C LEU A 321 -8.91 2.78 -18.19
N SER A 322 -9.66 2.32 -17.17
CA SER A 322 -10.32 1.01 -17.19
C SER A 322 -11.45 0.97 -18.22
N ALA A 323 -11.66 -0.17 -18.88
CA ALA A 323 -12.78 -0.34 -19.79
C ALA A 323 -14.13 -0.28 -19.03
N GLY A 324 -15.19 0.20 -19.70
CA GLY A 324 -16.53 0.23 -19.10
C GLY A 324 -17.07 -1.16 -18.75
N SER A 325 -16.57 -2.22 -19.40
CA SER A 325 -16.90 -3.61 -19.06
C SER A 325 -16.35 -4.06 -17.69
N ASP A 326 -15.32 -3.39 -17.18
CA ASP A 326 -14.63 -3.76 -15.95
C ASP A 326 -15.10 -2.92 -14.76
N ALA A 327 -16.15 -2.11 -14.97
CA ALA A 327 -16.75 -1.26 -13.97
C ALA A 327 -17.20 -2.08 -12.74
N GLY A 328 -16.70 -1.71 -11.56
CA GLY A 328 -16.95 -2.43 -10.30
C GLY A 328 -15.97 -3.57 -10.01
N LEU A 329 -14.98 -3.79 -10.88
CA LEU A 329 -14.06 -4.91 -10.81
C LEU A 329 -12.59 -4.49 -10.93
N VAL A 330 -12.25 -3.21 -10.71
CA VAL A 330 -10.87 -2.71 -10.89
C VAL A 330 -10.34 -1.95 -9.69
N GLN A 331 -9.08 -2.16 -9.30
CA GLN A 331 -8.45 -1.38 -8.22
C GLN A 331 -6.92 -1.46 -8.29
N GLY A 332 -6.25 -0.61 -7.51
CA GLY A 332 -4.82 -0.74 -7.21
C GLY A 332 -3.93 -0.33 -8.37
N SER A 333 -4.31 0.74 -9.07
CA SER A 333 -3.54 1.25 -10.21
C SER A 333 -2.16 1.75 -9.79
N ARG A 334 -1.13 1.40 -10.58
CA ARG A 334 0.25 1.85 -10.41
C ARG A 334 0.80 2.37 -11.74
N PRO A 335 1.07 3.67 -11.87
CA PRO A 335 1.71 4.26 -13.02
C PRO A 335 3.24 4.14 -12.92
N ALA A 336 3.91 4.05 -14.07
CA ALA A 336 5.35 4.13 -14.23
C ALA A 336 5.68 4.86 -15.53
N VAL A 337 6.80 5.59 -15.55
CA VAL A 337 7.28 6.31 -16.73
C VAL A 337 8.36 5.51 -17.43
N GLY A 338 8.20 5.33 -18.74
CA GLY A 338 9.16 4.71 -19.64
C GLY A 338 10.30 5.66 -20.02
N PRO A 339 11.38 5.13 -20.61
CA PRO A 339 12.61 5.89 -20.88
C PRO A 339 12.44 7.04 -21.88
N THR A 340 11.34 7.08 -22.65
CA THR A 340 11.07 8.17 -23.61
C THR A 340 9.86 9.02 -23.20
N GLY A 341 9.39 8.87 -21.96
CA GLY A 341 8.24 9.59 -21.42
C GLY A 341 6.89 8.89 -21.64
N GLU A 342 6.89 7.62 -22.10
CA GLU A 342 5.67 6.83 -22.14
C GLU A 342 5.13 6.58 -20.73
N ILE A 343 3.81 6.49 -20.58
CA ILE A 343 3.19 6.19 -19.29
C ILE A 343 2.57 4.80 -19.38
N TYR A 344 3.04 3.91 -18.51
CA TYR A 344 2.44 2.60 -18.32
C TYR A 344 1.63 2.63 -17.03
N THR A 345 0.40 2.12 -17.06
CA THR A 345 -0.39 1.91 -15.84
C THR A 345 -0.86 0.48 -15.79
N VAL A 346 -0.61 -0.17 -14.67
CA VAL A 346 -1.12 -1.52 -14.38
C VAL A 346 -2.13 -1.43 -13.24
N TRP A 347 -3.14 -2.28 -13.25
CA TRP A 347 -4.13 -2.38 -12.18
C TRP A 347 -4.64 -3.81 -12.07
N HIS A 348 -5.28 -4.13 -10.95
CA HIS A 348 -5.98 -5.39 -10.81
C HIS A 348 -7.35 -5.29 -11.47
N ALA A 349 -7.68 -6.27 -12.31
CA ALA A 349 -9.03 -6.51 -12.78
C ALA A 349 -9.51 -7.85 -12.20
N ILE A 350 -10.57 -7.81 -11.40
CA ILE A 350 -11.22 -9.00 -10.85
C ILE A 350 -12.05 -9.60 -11.99
N GLY A 351 -11.72 -10.83 -12.37
CA GLY A 351 -12.49 -11.54 -13.39
C GLY A 351 -13.97 -11.59 -13.00
N ARG A 352 -14.86 -11.39 -13.98
CA ARG A 352 -16.28 -11.68 -13.78
C ARG A 352 -16.39 -13.15 -13.41
N SER A 353 -17.01 -13.46 -12.26
CA SER A 353 -17.27 -14.86 -11.93
C SER A 353 -18.18 -15.44 -13.02
N ASP A 354 -17.67 -16.38 -13.81
CA ASP A 354 -18.52 -17.23 -14.63
C ASP A 354 -19.51 -17.91 -13.67
N PRO A 355 -20.84 -17.85 -13.91
CA PRO A 355 -21.80 -18.59 -13.12
C PRO A 355 -21.47 -20.09 -12.98
N SER A 356 -20.69 -20.64 -13.91
CA SER A 356 -20.22 -22.02 -13.92
C SER A 356 -18.86 -22.25 -13.24
N ASP A 357 -18.17 -21.22 -12.77
CA ASP A 357 -16.88 -21.37 -12.07
C ASP A 357 -17.08 -21.96 -10.65
N PRO A 358 -16.59 -23.18 -10.37
CA PRO A 358 -16.66 -23.79 -9.05
C PRO A 358 -15.87 -23.03 -7.96
N GLY A 359 -14.96 -22.12 -8.35
CA GLY A 359 -14.21 -21.24 -7.46
C GLY A 359 -14.93 -19.95 -7.06
N ARG A 360 -16.14 -19.69 -7.59
CA ARG A 360 -16.94 -18.46 -7.37
C ARG A 360 -17.22 -18.11 -5.90
N ASN A 361 -17.24 -19.12 -5.03
CA ASN A 361 -17.44 -18.97 -3.59
C ASN A 361 -16.16 -19.23 -2.77
N SER A 362 -14.99 -19.28 -3.40
CA SER A 362 -13.73 -19.38 -2.68
C SER A 362 -13.56 -18.11 -1.84
N PRO A 363 -13.41 -18.22 -0.51
CA PRO A 363 -13.11 -17.07 0.34
C PRO A 363 -11.83 -16.36 -0.13
N TYR A 364 -10.86 -17.12 -0.65
CA TYR A 364 -9.57 -16.61 -1.15
C TYR A 364 -9.63 -15.80 -2.46
N GLY A 365 -10.79 -15.76 -3.14
CA GLY A 365 -10.97 -15.00 -4.38
C GLY A 365 -11.54 -13.59 -4.17
N ARG A 366 -11.92 -13.25 -2.93
CA ARG A 366 -12.56 -11.96 -2.59
C ARG A 366 -11.79 -11.15 -1.55
N ASP A 367 -10.60 -11.59 -1.14
CA ASP A 367 -9.82 -11.07 -0.02
C ASP A 367 -9.16 -9.69 -0.25
N PHE A 368 -9.70 -8.84 -1.14
CA PHE A 368 -9.12 -7.52 -1.40
C PHE A 368 -10.14 -6.37 -1.46
N LEU A 369 -11.31 -6.55 -0.82
CA LEU A 369 -12.25 -5.44 -0.58
C LEU A 369 -12.01 -4.76 0.76
#